data_AF-Q6BUT6-F1
#
_entry.id   AF-Q6BUT6-F1
#
_cell.length_a   1.000
_cell.length_b   1.000
_cell.length_c   1.000
_cell.angle_alpha   90.00
_cell.angle_beta   90.00
_cell.angle_gamma   90.00
#
_symmetry.space_group_name_H-M   'P 1'
#
loop_
_entity.id
_entity.type
_entity.pdbx_description
1 polymer ?
#
loop_
_entity_poly.entity_id
_entity_poly.type
_entity_poly.pdbx_seq_one_letter_code
_entity_poly.pdbx_strand_id
1 'polypeptide(L)'
;MTSNNFQVPGTASSKKNRISNEVLKSQSKSRSESLKWVKSIRALPTNPNNNDNLKTEYIDVNLNNSRKLIGNISDLMETTDKSVKHNHEVNESLARLNNIKHELAWLNEL
;
A
#
# COMPACT_ATOMS: atom_id res chain seq x y z
N MET A 1 -72.91 22.30 -2.46
CA MET A 1 -72.76 23.69 -2.94
C MET A 1 -72.08 24.43 -1.80
N THR A 2 -70.80 24.80 -1.85
CA THR A 2 -70.07 25.60 -2.84
C THR A 2 -68.56 25.32 -2.78
N SER A 3 -67.89 25.49 -3.93
CA SER A 3 -66.44 25.43 -4.14
C SER A 3 -65.65 26.41 -3.29
N ASN A 4 -64.33 26.19 -3.15
CA ASN A 4 -63.33 27.17 -3.61
C ASN A 4 -61.90 26.60 -3.63
N ASN A 5 -61.35 26.56 -4.85
CA ASN A 5 -59.92 26.55 -5.14
C ASN A 5 -59.26 27.79 -4.52
N PHE A 6 -58.12 27.61 -3.85
CA PHE A 6 -57.13 28.66 -3.72
C PHE A 6 -55.75 28.12 -4.12
N GLN A 7 -55.33 28.59 -5.29
CA GLN A 7 -53.98 28.44 -5.81
C GLN A 7 -53.14 29.56 -5.20
N VAL A 8 -52.07 29.20 -4.47
CA VAL A 8 -51.13 30.17 -3.88
C VAL A 8 -49.85 30.20 -4.73
N PRO A 9 -49.29 31.39 -5.01
CA PRO A 9 -48.20 31.55 -5.98
C PRO A 9 -46.85 31.19 -5.35
N GLY A 10 -45.94 30.72 -6.20
CA GLY A 10 -44.54 30.56 -5.83
C GLY A 10 -43.85 31.90 -5.60
N THR A 11 -42.83 31.87 -4.73
CA THR A 11 -41.48 32.46 -4.93
C THR A 11 -40.69 32.29 -3.64
N ALA A 12 -39.60 31.53 -3.66
CA ALA A 12 -38.37 31.83 -2.92
C ALA A 12 -37.22 30.93 -3.37
N SER A 13 -36.31 31.57 -4.08
CA SER A 13 -34.95 31.17 -4.47
C SER A 13 -34.22 30.23 -3.50
N SER A 14 -33.69 29.12 -4.05
CA SER A 14 -32.47 28.47 -3.54
C SER A 14 -31.50 28.31 -4.70
N LYS A 15 -30.51 29.22 -4.76
CA LYS A 15 -29.35 29.12 -5.65
C LYS A 15 -28.61 27.82 -5.34
N LYS A 16 -28.91 26.76 -6.11
CA LYS A 16 -28.18 25.50 -6.05
C LYS A 16 -26.89 25.69 -6.85
N ASN A 17 -25.77 25.87 -6.13
CA ASN A 17 -24.42 25.82 -6.69
C ASN A 17 -24.25 24.50 -7.44
N ARG A 18 -24.33 24.55 -8.77
CA ARG A 18 -24.05 23.43 -9.66
C ARG A 18 -22.54 23.36 -9.87
N ILE A 19 -21.82 22.95 -8.82
CA ILE A 19 -20.42 22.56 -8.96
C ILE A 19 -20.41 21.18 -9.62
N SER A 20 -20.11 21.21 -10.91
CA SER A 20 -19.64 20.16 -11.81
C SER A 20 -19.48 18.75 -11.23
N ASN A 21 -20.55 17.95 -11.27
CA ASN A 21 -20.51 16.50 -11.08
C ASN A 21 -19.76 15.73 -12.21
N GLU A 22 -19.27 16.43 -13.23
CA GLU A 22 -18.55 15.82 -14.36
C GLU A 22 -17.08 15.51 -14.04
N VAL A 23 -16.46 16.22 -13.09
CA VAL A 23 -15.04 16.05 -12.76
C VAL A 23 -14.79 14.80 -11.89
N LEU A 24 -15.75 14.37 -11.07
CA LEU A 24 -15.61 13.16 -10.24
C LEU A 24 -15.92 11.84 -11.00
N LYS A 25 -16.67 11.91 -12.10
CA LYS A 25 -16.96 10.73 -12.94
C LYS A 25 -15.85 10.40 -13.93
N SER A 26 -15.06 11.38 -14.37
CA SER A 26 -13.94 11.15 -15.30
C SER A 26 -12.75 10.46 -14.61
N GLN A 27 -12.51 10.78 -13.33
CA GLN A 27 -11.40 10.21 -12.56
C GLN A 27 -11.63 8.75 -12.11
N SER A 28 -12.90 8.36 -11.89
CA SER A 28 -13.28 6.98 -11.56
C SER A 28 -13.33 6.07 -12.80
N LYS A 29 -13.70 6.61 -13.97
CA LYS A 29 -13.67 5.87 -15.25
C LYS A 29 -12.24 5.52 -15.67
N SER A 30 -11.29 6.45 -15.58
CA SER A 30 -9.90 6.20 -16.02
C SER A 30 -9.16 5.16 -15.17
N ARG A 31 -9.39 5.13 -13.84
CA ARG A 31 -8.86 4.07 -12.95
C ARG A 31 -9.48 2.70 -13.24
N SER A 32 -10.73 2.66 -13.70
CA SER A 32 -11.36 1.39 -14.09
C SER A 32 -10.77 0.83 -15.40
N GLU A 33 -10.30 1.71 -16.29
CA GLU A 33 -9.66 1.30 -17.55
C GLU A 33 -8.23 0.81 -17.36
N SER A 34 -7.46 1.44 -16.47
CA SER A 34 -6.08 1.04 -16.17
C SER A 34 -5.96 -0.31 -15.44
N LEU A 35 -7.07 -0.84 -14.93
CA LEU A 35 -7.16 -2.14 -14.25
C LEU A 35 -7.98 -3.17 -15.04
N LYS A 36 -8.34 -2.88 -16.31
CA LYS A 36 -9.04 -3.85 -17.18
C LYS A 36 -8.24 -5.15 -17.33
N TRP A 37 -6.92 -5.07 -17.46
CA TRP A 37 -6.04 -6.24 -17.54
C TRP A 37 -6.08 -7.09 -16.27
N VAL A 38 -6.23 -6.48 -15.08
CA VAL A 38 -6.38 -7.19 -13.81
C VAL A 38 -7.69 -7.99 -13.79
N LYS A 39 -8.77 -7.45 -14.37
CA LYS A 39 -10.03 -8.17 -14.54
C LYS A 39 -9.91 -9.28 -15.58
N SER A 40 -9.14 -9.10 -16.64
CA SER A 40 -8.86 -10.15 -17.62
C SER A 40 -8.05 -11.31 -17.03
N ILE A 41 -7.22 -11.06 -16.02
CA ILE A 41 -6.51 -12.11 -15.27
C ILE A 41 -7.42 -12.85 -14.28
N ARG A 42 -8.45 -12.19 -13.73
CA ARG A 42 -9.40 -12.78 -12.78
C ARG A 42 -10.69 -13.34 -13.40
N ALA A 43 -10.99 -13.00 -14.65
CA ALA A 43 -12.19 -13.49 -15.30
C ALA A 43 -11.96 -14.93 -15.73
N LEU A 44 -12.82 -15.82 -15.21
CA LEU A 44 -12.93 -17.22 -15.60
C LEU A 44 -12.86 -17.38 -17.12
N PRO A 45 -12.29 -18.49 -17.62
CA PRO A 45 -12.04 -18.67 -19.05
C PRO A 45 -13.34 -18.52 -19.83
N THR A 46 -13.38 -17.52 -20.71
CA THR A 46 -14.55 -17.20 -21.54
C THR A 46 -14.68 -18.16 -22.73
N ASN A 47 -13.66 -18.99 -23.00
CA ASN A 47 -13.68 -20.00 -24.04
C ASN A 47 -12.79 -21.21 -23.65
N PRO A 48 -13.35 -22.42 -23.48
CA PRO A 48 -12.63 -23.60 -23.00
C PRO A 48 -11.60 -24.19 -23.99
N ASN A 49 -11.57 -23.72 -25.25
CA ASN A 49 -10.62 -24.20 -26.28
C ASN A 49 -9.31 -23.41 -26.35
N ASN A 50 -9.18 -22.31 -25.62
CA ASN A 50 -7.90 -21.64 -25.48
C ASN A 50 -7.21 -22.23 -24.26
N ASN A 51 -5.93 -22.63 -24.39
CA ASN A 51 -5.06 -23.15 -23.32
C ASN A 51 -4.80 -22.12 -22.19
N ASP A 52 -5.81 -21.36 -21.77
CA ASP A 52 -5.75 -20.29 -20.78
C ASP A 52 -5.55 -20.80 -19.36
N ASN A 53 -5.96 -22.03 -19.03
CA ASN A 53 -5.72 -22.64 -17.72
C ASN A 53 -4.21 -22.69 -17.39
N LEU A 54 -3.38 -23.05 -18.37
CA LEU A 54 -1.92 -23.11 -18.20
C LEU A 54 -1.32 -21.71 -17.99
N LYS A 55 -1.91 -20.68 -18.61
CA LYS A 55 -1.48 -19.29 -18.43
C LYS A 55 -1.90 -18.74 -17.07
N THR A 56 -3.11 -19.05 -16.60
CA THR A 56 -3.57 -18.62 -15.27
C THR A 56 -2.79 -19.31 -14.16
N GLU A 57 -2.55 -20.62 -14.26
CA GLU A 57 -1.71 -21.36 -13.31
C GLU A 57 -0.29 -20.79 -13.26
N TYR A 58 0.29 -20.47 -14.41
CA TYR A 58 1.60 -19.82 -14.49
C TYR A 58 1.62 -18.44 -13.83
N ILE A 59 0.58 -17.63 -14.03
CA ILE A 59 0.44 -16.31 -13.38
C ILE A 59 0.33 -16.47 -11.86
N ASP A 60 -0.47 -17.42 -11.38
CA ASP A 60 -0.66 -17.65 -9.94
C ASP A 60 0.62 -18.14 -9.26
N VAL A 61 1.33 -19.08 -9.88
CA VAL A 61 2.62 -19.58 -9.38
C VAL A 61 3.65 -18.45 -9.33
N ASN A 62 3.75 -17.63 -10.38
CA ASN A 62 4.68 -16.51 -10.40
C ASN A 62 4.32 -15.42 -9.41
N LEU A 63 3.04 -15.06 -9.29
CA LEU A 63 2.58 -14.09 -8.29
C LEU A 63 2.87 -14.58 -6.88
N ASN A 64 2.66 -15.86 -6.60
CA ASN A 64 3.00 -16.46 -5.32
C ASN A 64 4.51 -16.40 -5.05
N ASN A 65 5.34 -16.73 -6.05
CA ASN A 65 6.79 -16.62 -5.94
C ASN A 65 7.23 -15.18 -5.70
N SER A 66 6.67 -14.21 -6.42
CA SER A 66 6.94 -12.79 -6.20
C SER A 66 6.54 -12.34 -4.79
N ARG A 67 5.37 -12.76 -4.28
CA ARG A 67 4.95 -12.43 -2.90
C ARG A 67 5.89 -13.02 -1.86
N LYS A 68 6.34 -14.26 -2.05
CA LYS A 68 7.33 -14.91 -1.17
C LYS A 68 8.67 -14.18 -1.20
N LEU A 69 9.14 -13.79 -2.38
CA LEU A 69 10.39 -13.02 -2.52
C LEU A 69 10.30 -11.66 -1.83
N ILE A 70 9.18 -10.96 -1.96
CA ILE A 70 8.93 -9.69 -1.25
C ILE A 70 8.98 -9.91 0.27
N GLY A 71 8.33 -10.97 0.77
CA GLY A 71 8.39 -11.35 2.18
C GLY A 71 9.82 -11.58 2.66
N ASN A 72 10.58 -12.43 1.94
CA ASN A 72 11.96 -12.73 2.28
C ASN A 72 12.86 -11.48 2.29
N ILE A 73 12.66 -10.55 1.36
CA ILE A 73 13.41 -9.28 1.33
C ILE A 73 13.04 -8.40 2.53
N SER A 74 11.76 -8.34 2.89
CA SER A 74 11.30 -7.61 4.08
C SER A 74 11.91 -8.17 5.36
N ASP A 75 11.88 -9.49 5.52
CA ASP A 75 12.45 -10.18 6.68
C ASP A 75 13.97 -9.99 6.76
N LEU A 76 14.65 -10.03 5.60
CA LEU A 76 16.09 -9.77 5.52
C LEU A 76 16.42 -8.32 5.89
N MET A 77 15.61 -7.36 5.47
CA MET A 77 15.79 -5.95 5.84
C MET A 77 15.64 -5.75 7.34
N GLU A 78 14.62 -6.35 7.96
CA GLU A 78 14.42 -6.26 9.40
C GLU A 78 15.56 -6.93 10.18
N THR A 79 16.01 -8.11 9.74
CA THR A 79 17.13 -8.83 10.35
C THR A 79 18.44 -8.04 10.21
N THR A 80 18.65 -7.38 9.08
CA THR A 80 19.83 -6.54 8.84
C THR A 80 19.81 -5.32 9.76
N ASP A 81 18.68 -4.63 9.89
CA ASP A 81 18.55 -3.49 10.81
C ASP A 81 18.83 -3.88 12.26
N LYS A 82 18.29 -5.02 12.70
CA LYS A 82 18.58 -5.61 14.02
C LYS A 82 20.07 -5.93 14.19
N SER A 83 20.70 -6.50 13.17
CA SER A 83 22.14 -6.83 13.21
C SER A 83 23.02 -5.58 13.28
N VAL A 84 22.69 -4.53 12.52
CA VAL A 84 23.43 -3.25 12.57
C VAL A 84 23.32 -2.62 13.95
N LYS A 85 22.12 -2.58 14.54
CA LYS A 85 21.90 -2.08 15.91
C LYS A 85 22.71 -2.86 16.93
N HIS A 86 22.66 -4.19 16.87
CA HIS A 86 23.43 -5.03 17.79
C HIS A 86 24.94 -4.81 17.65
N ASN A 87 25.46 -4.73 16.42
CA ASN A 87 26.87 -4.43 16.20
C ASN A 87 27.28 -3.05 16.74
N HIS A 88 26.38 -2.07 16.65
CA HIS A 88 26.62 -0.75 17.24
C HIS A 88 26.75 -0.82 18.77
N GLU A 89 25.85 -1.54 19.45
CA GLU A 89 25.88 -1.76 20.89
C GLU A 89 27.16 -2.49 21.35
N VAL A 90 27.60 -3.50 20.59
CA VAL A 90 28.85 -4.22 20.85
C VAL A 90 30.05 -3.29 20.71
N ASN A 91 30.09 -2.46 19.67
CA ASN A 91 31.16 -1.49 19.47
C ASN A 91 31.20 -0.44 20.60
N GLU A 92 30.05 0.04 21.06
CA GLU A 92 29.99 0.95 22.20
C GLU A 92 30.53 0.28 23.47
N SER A 93 30.14 -0.97 23.72
CA SER A 93 30.63 -1.75 24.85
C SER A 93 32.15 -1.98 24.78
N LEU A 94 32.68 -2.26 23.59
CA LEU A 94 34.12 -2.40 23.37
C LEU A 94 34.87 -1.08 23.61
N ALA A 95 34.31 0.05 23.18
CA ALA A 95 34.89 1.36 23.43
C ALA A 95 34.97 1.66 24.93
N ARG A 96 33.91 1.35 25.69
CA ARG A 96 33.91 1.45 27.16
C ARG A 96 34.96 0.55 27.80
N LEU A 97 35.09 -0.70 27.33
CA LEU A 97 36.08 -1.65 27.82
C LEU A 97 37.51 -1.17 27.57
N ASN A 98 37.78 -0.60 26.38
CA ASN A 98 39.07 -0.01 26.05
C ASN A 98 39.38 1.19 26.93
N ASN A 99 38.39 2.03 27.25
CA ASN A 99 38.59 3.14 28.18
C ASN A 99 38.99 2.65 29.57
N ILE A 100 38.26 1.66 30.13
CA ILE A 100 38.60 1.05 31.42
C ILE A 100 40.01 0.44 31.40
N LYS A 101 40.37 -0.26 30.30
CA LYS A 101 41.72 -0.81 30.13
C LYS A 101 42.78 0.29 30.17
N HIS A 102 42.52 1.44 29.55
CA HIS A 102 43.45 2.56 29.55
C HIS A 102 43.59 3.20 30.94
N GLU A 103 42.47 3.40 31.64
CA GLU A 103 42.46 3.88 33.03
C GLU A 103 43.24 2.94 33.96
N LEU A 104 43.06 1.62 33.82
CA LEU A 104 43.81 0.62 34.58
C LEU A 104 45.31 0.61 34.26
N ALA A 105 45.67 0.78 32.98
CA ALA A 105 47.07 0.85 32.58
C ALA A 105 47.75 2.08 33.18
N TRP A 106 47.07 3.22 33.21
CA TRP A 106 47.57 4.44 33.83
C TRP A 106 47.80 4.28 35.34
N LEU A 107 46.90 3.61 36.07
CA LEU A 107 47.07 3.31 37.49
C LEU A 107 48.23 2.36 37.78
N ASN A 108 48.60 1.50 36.83
CA ASN A 108 49.69 0.53 36.99
C ASN A 108 51.08 1.12 36.66
N GLU A 109 51.13 2.27 36.00
CA GLU A 109 52.37 3.03 35.74
C GLU A 109 52.70 4.05 36.85
N LEU A 110 51.80 4.23 37.82
CA LEU A 110 51.96 5.06 39.03
C LEU A 110 52.51 4.25 40.21
#